data_AF-A0A1G1YQH9-F1
#
_entry.id   AF-A0A1G1YQH9-F1
#
_cell.length_a   1.000
_cell.length_b   1.000
_cell.length_c   1.000
_cell.angle_alpha   90.00
_cell.angle_beta   90.00
_cell.angle_gamma   90.00
#
_symmetry.space_group_name_H-M   'P 1'
#
loop_
_entity.id
_entity.type
_entity.pdbx_description
1 polymer ?
#
loop_
_entity_poly.entity_id
_entity_poly.type
_entity_poly.pdbx_seq_one_letter_code
_entity_poly.pdbx_strand_id
1 'polypeptide(L)'
;MVDWTPACSVELIAGRSAQREGLIINAGDYRTLPEALVSLAKQVVAAVPVVIWAPKVTDSALASSPVMLINAMTWPATLTKFMWALGTEQSGKQLTALMNRSIAGEFIS
;
A
#
# COMPACT_ATOMS: atom_id res chain seq x y z
N MET A 1 5.55 4.04 7.54
CA MET A 1 6.28 3.01 6.77
C MET A 1 6.49 1.81 7.67
N VAL A 2 6.17 0.62 7.18
CA VAL A 2 6.37 -0.65 7.89
C VAL A 2 6.97 -1.66 6.92
N ASP A 3 8.09 -2.27 7.29
CA ASP A 3 8.61 -3.46 6.59
C ASP A 3 7.89 -4.68 7.13
N TRP A 4 7.17 -5.40 6.26
CA TRP A 4 6.44 -6.58 6.69
C TRP A 4 7.39 -7.76 6.87
N THR A 5 7.31 -8.41 8.05
CA THR A 5 7.99 -9.66 8.33
C THR A 5 7.01 -10.61 9.03
N PRO A 6 7.21 -11.94 8.97
CA PRO A 6 6.34 -12.89 9.66
C PRO A 6 6.22 -12.69 11.18
N ALA A 7 7.19 -12.02 11.80
CA ALA A 7 7.19 -11.72 13.24
C ALA A 7 6.52 -10.38 13.60
N CYS A 8 6.00 -9.64 12.61
CA CYS A 8 5.41 -8.33 12.86
C CYS A 8 4.05 -8.47 13.56
N SER A 9 3.86 -7.80 14.70
CA SER A 9 2.56 -7.78 15.39
C SER A 9 1.57 -6.88 14.65
N VAL A 10 0.45 -7.50 14.27
CA VAL A 10 -0.70 -6.89 13.60
C VAL A 10 -1.28 -5.77 14.47
N GLU A 11 -1.39 -5.98 15.77
CA GLU A 11 -1.94 -5.01 16.73
C GLU A 11 -1.09 -3.74 16.80
N LEU A 12 0.24 -3.88 16.80
CA LEU A 12 1.15 -2.74 16.82
C LEU A 12 1.03 -1.89 15.54
N ILE A 13 0.85 -2.52 14.38
CA ILE A 13 0.68 -1.81 13.10
C ILE A 13 -0.68 -1.09 13.09
N ALA A 14 -1.75 -1.77 13.48
CA ALA A 14 -3.07 -1.16 13.55
C ALA A 14 -3.11 0.04 14.50
N GLY A 15 -2.52 -0.10 15.70
CA GLY A 15 -2.43 0.99 16.69
C GLY A 15 -1.63 2.19 16.20
N ARG A 16 -0.50 1.97 15.51
CA ARG A 16 0.30 3.06 14.93
C ARG A 16 -0.38 3.76 13.76
N SER A 17 -1.23 3.05 13.03
CA SER A 17 -1.92 3.58 11.84
C SER A 17 -3.06 4.53 12.20
N ALA A 18 -3.69 4.35 13.37
CA ALA A 18 -4.79 5.20 13.83
C ALA A 18 -4.43 6.68 14.05
N GLN A 19 -3.13 7.02 14.09
CA GLN A 19 -2.62 8.37 14.27
C GLN A 19 -1.91 8.92 13.03
N ARG A 20 -2.10 8.30 11.87
CA ARG A 20 -1.39 8.63 10.62
C ARG A 20 -2.38 8.89 9.49
N GLU A 21 -1.94 9.61 8.47
CA GLU A 21 -2.75 9.91 7.29
C GLU A 21 -2.74 8.79 6.24
N GLY A 22 -1.86 7.80 6.38
CA GLY A 22 -1.77 6.65 5.49
C GLY A 22 -0.72 5.62 5.91
N LEU A 23 -0.81 4.42 5.33
CA LEU A 23 0.10 3.30 5.58
C LEU A 23 0.69 2.79 4.26
N ILE A 24 2.01 2.73 4.18
CA ILE A 24 2.71 1.94 3.15
C ILE A 24 3.39 0.75 3.83
N ILE A 25 3.13 -0.43 3.26
CA ILE A 25 3.73 -1.70 3.62
C ILE A 25 4.68 -2.13 2.50
N ASN A 26 5.93 -2.38 2.85
CA ASN A 26 6.91 -3.01 1.96
C ASN A 26 6.78 -4.54 2.10
N ALA A 27 6.28 -5.19 1.05
CA ALA A 27 6.21 -6.64 0.96
C ALA A 27 7.35 -7.23 0.10
N GLY A 28 8.27 -6.41 -0.41
CA GLY A 28 9.48 -6.85 -1.10
C GLY A 28 9.23 -7.93 -2.17
N ASP A 29 9.89 -9.07 -2.00
CA ASP A 29 9.99 -10.11 -3.02
C ASP A 29 8.94 -11.23 -2.92
N TYR A 30 7.88 -11.05 -2.13
CA TYR A 30 6.78 -12.01 -2.09
C TYR A 30 6.18 -12.18 -3.50
N ARG A 31 5.98 -13.43 -3.94
CA ARG A 31 5.25 -13.76 -5.18
C ARG A 31 3.74 -13.81 -4.97
N THR A 32 3.34 -14.10 -3.73
CA THR A 32 1.96 -14.12 -3.25
C THR A 32 1.91 -13.44 -1.90
N LEU A 33 0.88 -12.64 -1.64
CA LEU A 33 0.76 -11.92 -0.38
C LEU A 33 0.38 -12.88 0.75
N PRO A 34 1.07 -12.83 1.92
CA PRO A 34 0.66 -13.59 3.09
C PRO A 34 -0.77 -13.23 3.52
N GLU A 35 -1.59 -14.24 3.85
CA GLU A 35 -2.99 -14.02 4.25
C GLU A 35 -3.12 -13.07 5.45
N ALA A 36 -2.23 -13.18 6.43
CA ALA A 36 -2.19 -12.29 7.60
C ALA A 36 -1.99 -10.82 7.19
N LEU A 37 -1.14 -10.56 6.19
CA LEU A 37 -0.91 -9.22 5.65
C LEU A 37 -2.16 -8.69 4.93
N VAL A 38 -2.79 -9.53 4.10
CA VAL A 38 -4.01 -9.18 3.38
C VAL A 38 -5.14 -8.83 4.36
N SER A 39 -5.31 -9.64 5.41
CA SER A 39 -6.31 -9.43 6.45
C SER A 39 -6.05 -8.15 7.24
N LEU A 40 -4.81 -7.90 7.66
CA LEU A 40 -4.42 -6.64 8.31
C LEU A 40 -4.71 -5.43 7.42
N ALA A 41 -4.29 -5.48 6.16
CA ALA A 41 -4.46 -4.36 5.24
C ALA A 41 -5.95 -4.04 5.02
N LYS A 42 -6.80 -5.07 4.88
CA LYS A 42 -8.26 -4.91 4.77
C LYS A 42 -8.90 -4.34 6.04
N GLN A 43 -8.35 -4.62 7.22
CA GLN A 43 -8.82 -4.02 8.46
C GLN A 43 -8.42 -2.53 8.56
N VAL A 44 -7.17 -2.21 8.25
CA VAL A 44 -6.61 -0.86 8.42
C VAL A 44 -7.13 0.11 7.36
N VAL A 45 -7.41 -0.37 6.14
CA VAL A 45 -7.85 0.48 5.02
C VAL A 45 -9.20 1.18 5.25
N ALA A 46 -9.99 0.70 6.20
CA ALA A 46 -11.22 1.36 6.62
C ALA A 46 -10.96 2.69 7.37
N ALA A 47 -9.79 2.83 8.00
CA ALA A 47 -9.41 4.02 8.77
C ALA A 47 -8.51 4.96 7.98
N VAL A 48 -7.54 4.42 7.23
CA VAL A 48 -6.53 5.20 6.50
C VAL A 48 -6.21 4.56 5.15
N PRO A 49 -5.82 5.31 4.11
CA PRO A 49 -5.35 4.72 2.86
C PRO A 49 -4.16 3.77 3.06
N VAL A 50 -4.20 2.60 2.43
CA VAL A 50 -3.15 1.57 2.54
C VAL A 50 -2.59 1.23 1.16
N VAL A 51 -1.27 1.33 1.02
CA VAL A 51 -0.50 0.84 -0.12
C VAL A 51 0.33 -0.37 0.31
N ILE A 52 0.30 -1.43 -0.49
CA ILE A 52 1.25 -2.53 -0.42
C ILE A 52 2.14 -2.45 -1.66
N TRP A 53 3.44 -2.23 -1.44
CA TRP A 53 4.43 -2.34 -2.50
C TRP A 53 4.94 -3.78 -2.57
N ALA A 54 4.73 -4.44 -3.71
CA ALA A 54 5.08 -5.83 -3.91
C ALA A 54 5.41 -6.10 -5.40
N PRO A 55 6.64 -5.79 -5.86
CA PRO A 55 7.02 -5.81 -7.28
C PRO A 55 6.89 -7.18 -7.97
N LYS A 56 6.91 -8.28 -7.21
CA LYS A 56 6.85 -9.65 -7.75
C LYS A 56 5.48 -10.32 -7.61
N VAL A 57 4.50 -9.64 -7.01
CA VAL A 57 3.15 -10.19 -6.84
C VAL A 57 2.37 -10.06 -8.15
N THR A 58 1.81 -11.19 -8.57
CA THR A 58 0.90 -11.29 -9.73
C THR A 58 -0.52 -11.71 -9.34
N ASP A 59 -0.77 -11.91 -8.04
CA ASP A 59 -2.07 -12.36 -7.54
C ASP A 59 -3.12 -11.24 -7.53
N SER A 60 -4.39 -11.65 -7.49
CA SER A 60 -5.56 -10.78 -7.42
C SER A 60 -6.17 -10.72 -6.01
N ALA A 61 -5.39 -11.05 -4.95
CA ALA A 61 -5.91 -11.19 -3.58
C ALA A 61 -6.59 -9.92 -3.05
N LEU A 62 -6.30 -8.77 -3.67
CA LEU A 62 -6.81 -7.44 -3.34
C LEU A 62 -7.75 -6.84 -4.40
N ALA A 63 -8.15 -7.58 -5.44
CA ALA A 63 -8.90 -7.02 -6.58
C ALA A 63 -10.23 -6.31 -6.21
N SER A 64 -10.87 -6.72 -5.11
CA SER A 64 -12.10 -6.10 -4.58
C SER A 64 -11.86 -5.28 -3.31
N SER A 65 -10.61 -4.95 -2.99
CA SER A 65 -10.22 -4.21 -1.80
C SER A 65 -9.87 -2.76 -2.14
N PRO A 66 -10.17 -1.78 -1.26
CA PRO A 66 -9.65 -0.42 -1.41
C PRO A 66 -8.14 -0.31 -1.11
N VAL A 67 -7.50 -1.41 -0.69
CA VAL A 67 -6.03 -1.48 -0.54
C VAL A 67 -5.40 -1.40 -1.93
N MET A 68 -4.45 -0.48 -2.10
CA MET A 68 -3.70 -0.34 -3.33
C MET A 68 -2.53 -1.32 -3.37
N LEU A 69 -2.54 -2.22 -4.35
CA LEU A 69 -1.38 -3.05 -4.68
C LEU A 69 -0.54 -2.34 -5.75
N ILE A 70 0.71 -2.05 -5.43
CA ILE A 70 1.66 -1.42 -6.35
C ILE A 70 2.79 -2.39 -6.65
N ASN A 71 2.83 -2.87 -7.89
CA ASN A 71 3.88 -3.76 -8.41
C ASN A 71 4.66 -3.15 -9.60
N ALA A 72 4.15 -2.08 -10.21
CA ALA A 72 4.74 -1.44 -11.38
C ALA A 72 5.57 -0.18 -11.07
N MET A 73 5.93 0.09 -9.81
CA MET A 73 6.78 1.22 -9.43
C MET A 73 7.96 0.74 -8.60
N THR A 74 9.07 1.50 -8.64
CA THR A 74 10.15 1.30 -7.68
C THR A 74 9.67 1.65 -6.26
N TRP A 75 10.35 1.11 -5.24
CA TRP A 75 10.04 1.45 -3.86
C TRP A 75 10.11 2.97 -3.57
N PRO A 76 11.19 3.69 -3.97
CA PRO A 76 11.28 5.13 -3.76
C PRO A 76 10.17 5.93 -4.49
N ALA A 77 9.82 5.52 -5.71
CA ALA A 77 8.75 6.17 -6.46
C ALA A 77 7.39 5.96 -5.77
N THR A 78 7.12 4.75 -5.30
CA THR A 78 5.88 4.42 -4.58
C THR A 78 5.73 5.25 -3.29
N LEU A 79 6.81 5.32 -2.50
CA LEU A 79 6.86 6.15 -1.28
C LEU A 79 6.57 7.62 -1.58
N THR A 80 7.35 8.20 -2.50
CA THR A 80 7.30 9.63 -2.80
C THR A 80 5.94 10.01 -3.38
N LYS A 81 5.43 9.20 -4.31
CA LYS A 81 4.13 9.43 -4.94
C LYS A 81 2.99 9.33 -3.93
N PHE A 82 3.00 8.34 -3.04
CA PHE A 82 1.97 8.20 -2.03
C PHE A 82 2.00 9.34 -1.00
N MET A 83 3.19 9.75 -0.54
CA MET A 83 3.33 10.90 0.34
C MET A 83 2.81 12.19 -0.31
N TRP A 84 3.15 12.40 -1.59
CA TRP A 84 2.63 13.54 -2.36
C TRP A 84 1.10 13.45 -2.54
N ALA A 85 0.57 12.27 -2.89
CA ALA A 85 -0.87 12.05 -3.09
C ALA A 85 -1.70 12.34 -1.83
N LEU A 86 -1.19 11.93 -0.66
CA LEU A 86 -1.82 12.22 0.64
C LEU A 86 -1.91 13.72 0.91
N GLY A 87 -0.92 14.50 0.49
CA GLY A 87 -0.92 15.96 0.66
C GLY A 87 -1.81 16.71 -0.32
N THR A 88 -2.28 16.07 -1.39
CA THR A 88 -3.06 16.72 -2.46
C THR A 88 -4.53 16.31 -2.52
N GLU A 89 -4.88 15.08 -2.12
CA GLU A 89 -6.21 14.50 -2.37
C GLU A 89 -6.98 14.22 -1.08
N GLN A 90 -8.30 14.48 -1.10
CA GLN A 90 -9.14 14.36 0.10
C GLN A 90 -9.95 13.06 0.17
N SER A 91 -10.01 12.25 -0.89
CA SER A 91 -10.77 10.99 -0.89
C SER A 91 -9.94 9.78 -1.33
N GLY A 92 -10.20 8.62 -0.70
CA GLY A 92 -9.50 7.38 -1.02
C GLY A 92 -9.63 6.95 -2.48
N LYS A 93 -10.76 7.24 -3.14
CA LYS A 93 -10.95 6.93 -4.57
C LYS A 93 -10.03 7.74 -5.48
N GLN A 94 -9.91 9.05 -5.23
CA GLN A 94 -9.00 9.92 -5.99
C GLN A 94 -7.55 9.54 -5.75
N LEU A 95 -7.20 9.24 -4.50
CA LEU A 95 -5.86 8.80 -4.15
C LEU A 95 -5.49 7.48 -4.87
N THR A 96 -6.39 6.50 -4.90
CA THR A 96 -6.17 5.26 -5.67
C THR A 96 -6.01 5.53 -7.16
N ALA A 97 -6.84 6.40 -7.75
CA ALA A 97 -6.72 6.76 -9.15
C ALA A 97 -5.38 7.44 -9.46
N LEU A 98 -4.93 8.34 -8.58
CA LEU A 98 -3.68 9.06 -8.70
C LEU A 98 -2.48 8.11 -8.58
N MET A 99 -2.51 7.16 -7.63
CA MET A 99 -1.47 6.14 -7.50
C MET A 99 -1.36 5.22 -8.72
N ASN A 100 -2.47 4.96 -9.43
CA ASN A 100 -2.52 4.11 -10.63
C ASN A 100 -2.31 4.86 -11.96
N ARG A 101 -2.17 6.19 -11.95
CA ARG A 101 -1.89 6.99 -13.16
C ARG A 101 -0.42 7.36 -13.21
N SER A 102 0.25 7.17 -14.35
CA SER A 102 1.62 7.72 -14.54
C SER A 102 1.58 9.25 -14.54
N ILE A 103 2.47 9.89 -13.76
CA ILE A 103 2.55 11.36 -13.66
C ILE A 103 3.90 11.87 -14.16
N ALA A 104 4.98 11.13 -13.88
CA ALA A 104 6.34 11.51 -14.19
C ALA A 104 7.12 10.38 -14.90
N GLY A 105 6.43 9.37 -15.42
CA GLY A 105 7.07 8.19 -16.02
C GLY A 105 7.61 7.21 -14.98
N GLU A 106 7.01 7.17 -13.79
CA GLU A 106 7.49 6.38 -12.65
C GLU A 106 7.17 4.88 -12.72
N PHE A 107 6.38 4.48 -13.72
CA PHE A 107 6.04 3.08 -13.95
C PHE A 107 7.16 2.35 -14.68
N ILE A 108 7.50 1.18 -14.16
CA ILE A 108 8.46 0.24 -14.73
C ILE A 108 7.74 -0.50 -15.85
N SER A 109 8.21 -0.30 -17.09
CA SER A 109 7.77 -0.99 -18.31
C SER A 109 8.35 -2.39 -18.44
#